data_AF-A0A7I9YJD4-F1
#
_entry.id   AF-A0A7I9YJD4-F1
#
_cell.length_a   1.000
_cell.length_b   1.000
_cell.length_c   1.000
_cell.angle_alpha   90.00
_cell.angle_beta   90.00
_cell.angle_gamma   90.00
#
_symmetry.space_group_name_H-M   'P 1'
#
loop_
_entity.id
_entity.type
_entity.pdbx_description
1 polymer ?
#
loop_
_entity_poly.entity_id
_entity_poly.type
_entity_poly.pdbx_seq_one_letter_code
_entity_poly.pdbx_strand_id
1 'polypeptide(L)'
;MSARRTHAALGAAVLVWLSAVGCGHIGEGSDDTQSRPDPIEPAPGIAVTTSQHIPPNATRCVVTPGDDGEEIVAAVADPTAPRITIRVPDGWTAEEGTGDIALAMSGPHSMSATVRIAPTDPTPESAFLRYTAALGGAMQRLKFVVTGAQFCGYSSEILSGTLRGDSARIDFADRITHIRTNTSYFLVTIHVEAPGDTAEFGAAKSVLLQDFGVVIP
;
A
#
# COMPACT_ATOMS: atom_id res chain seq x y z
N MET A 1 10.44 -52.10 -1.48
CA MET A 1 11.09 -52.77 -2.63
C MET A 1 10.51 -52.22 -3.93
N SER A 2 11.27 -52.31 -5.03
CA SER A 2 10.88 -51.98 -6.41
C SER A 2 10.43 -50.56 -6.74
N ALA A 3 11.38 -49.76 -7.22
CA ALA A 3 11.11 -48.69 -8.17
C ALA A 3 10.84 -49.26 -9.58
N ARG A 4 10.10 -48.53 -10.41
CA ARG A 4 10.24 -48.58 -11.87
C ARG A 4 10.13 -47.18 -12.48
N ARG A 5 11.19 -46.74 -13.15
CA ARG A 5 11.14 -45.70 -14.19
C ARG A 5 10.87 -46.38 -15.53
N THR A 6 10.28 -45.65 -16.48
CA THR A 6 10.30 -46.02 -17.90
C THR A 6 10.44 -44.74 -18.74
N HIS A 7 11.11 -44.83 -19.89
CA HIS A 7 11.54 -43.71 -20.75
C HIS A 7 10.87 -43.77 -22.14
N ALA A 8 11.11 -42.71 -22.94
CA ALA A 8 10.84 -42.55 -24.39
C ALA A 8 9.36 -42.29 -24.78
N ALA A 9 9.04 -41.66 -25.92
CA ALA A 9 9.84 -41.16 -27.06
C ALA A 9 9.34 -39.74 -27.46
N LEU A 10 10.16 -38.79 -27.94
CA LEU A 10 10.70 -38.67 -29.31
C LEU A 10 9.62 -38.73 -30.42
N GLY A 11 9.36 -37.59 -31.05
CA GLY A 11 8.44 -37.44 -32.19
C GLY A 11 8.57 -36.06 -32.83
N ALA A 12 9.44 -35.96 -33.84
CA ALA A 12 9.57 -34.76 -34.67
C ALA A 12 8.81 -34.94 -35.99
N ALA A 13 8.13 -33.89 -36.45
CA ALA A 13 7.51 -33.86 -37.77
C ALA A 13 7.75 -32.49 -38.42
N VAL A 14 8.52 -32.49 -39.51
CA VAL A 14 8.70 -31.34 -40.41
C VAL A 14 7.73 -31.50 -41.57
N LEU A 15 7.06 -30.43 -41.97
CA LEU A 15 6.33 -30.36 -43.23
C LEU A 15 6.53 -28.97 -43.85
N VAL A 16 7.17 -28.96 -45.03
CA VAL A 16 7.46 -27.78 -45.85
C VAL A 16 6.70 -27.92 -47.17
N TRP A 17 5.99 -26.89 -47.61
CA TRP A 17 5.49 -26.75 -48.99
C TRP A 17 5.49 -25.29 -49.45
N LEU A 18 5.69 -25.08 -50.76
CA LEU A 18 5.68 -23.81 -51.52
C LEU A 18 4.75 -24.01 -52.75
N SER A 19 4.23 -23.02 -53.48
CA SER A 19 4.44 -21.55 -53.60
C SER A 19 3.08 -20.89 -53.98
N ALA A 20 2.87 -19.66 -54.49
CA ALA A 20 3.68 -18.49 -54.86
C ALA A 20 2.76 -17.23 -55.02
N VAL A 21 3.38 -16.04 -55.10
CA VAL A 21 3.01 -14.81 -55.85
C VAL A 21 1.55 -14.58 -56.29
N GLY A 22 0.96 -13.44 -55.89
CA GLY A 22 -0.25 -12.85 -56.51
C GLY A 22 -0.48 -11.38 -56.10
N CYS A 23 -0.73 -10.51 -57.08
CA CYS A 23 -0.81 -9.04 -57.03
C CYS A 23 -1.51 -8.37 -55.83
N GLY A 24 -1.06 -7.15 -55.49
CA GLY A 24 -1.53 -6.40 -54.33
C GLY A 24 -2.80 -5.56 -54.51
N HIS A 25 -3.29 -5.04 -53.39
CA HIS A 25 -4.20 -3.90 -53.34
C HIS A 25 -3.72 -2.90 -52.27
N ILE A 26 -4.00 -1.63 -52.48
CA ILE A 26 -3.61 -0.53 -51.59
C ILE A 26 -4.81 -0.26 -50.68
N GLY A 27 -4.63 -0.27 -49.36
CA GLY A 27 -5.74 -0.02 -48.43
C GLY A 27 -5.25 0.11 -47.00
N GLU A 28 -5.39 1.33 -46.48
CA GLU A 28 -5.35 1.71 -45.05
C GLU A 28 -4.35 0.97 -44.16
N GLY A 29 -3.19 1.60 -43.97
CA GLY A 29 -2.49 1.50 -42.70
C GLY A 29 -3.40 2.02 -41.60
N SER A 30 -4.09 1.12 -40.91
CA SER A 30 -4.75 1.41 -39.65
C SER A 30 -3.64 1.76 -38.66
N ASP A 31 -3.42 3.06 -38.49
CA ASP A 31 -2.46 3.63 -37.55
C ASP A 31 -2.96 3.30 -36.13
N ASP A 32 -2.60 2.11 -35.67
CA ASP A 32 -2.95 1.58 -34.36
C ASP A 32 -2.16 2.38 -33.31
N THR A 33 -2.64 3.60 -33.08
CA THR A 33 -2.25 4.49 -31.98
C THR A 33 -2.80 3.86 -30.71
N GLN A 34 -2.22 2.71 -30.36
CA GLN A 34 -2.22 2.13 -29.05
C GLN A 34 -1.65 3.21 -28.13
N SER A 35 -2.54 3.95 -27.48
CA SER A 35 -2.21 5.13 -26.68
C SER A 35 -1.12 4.80 -25.68
N ARG A 36 0.12 5.14 -26.03
CA ARG A 36 1.28 4.98 -25.16
C ARG A 36 1.03 5.90 -23.96
N PRO A 37 0.91 5.39 -22.73
CA PRO A 37 0.70 6.24 -21.57
C PRO A 37 1.80 7.30 -21.50
N ASP A 38 1.41 8.54 -21.21
CA ASP A 38 2.33 9.67 -21.23
C ASP A 38 3.36 9.49 -20.11
N PRO A 39 4.70 9.52 -20.37
CA PRO A 39 5.70 9.10 -19.37
C PRO A 39 5.87 10.01 -18.14
N ILE A 40 4.95 10.96 -17.90
CA ILE A 40 5.09 12.01 -16.88
C ILE A 40 3.78 12.26 -16.11
N GLU A 41 2.86 11.31 -16.06
CA GLU A 41 1.87 11.28 -14.97
C GLU A 41 2.50 10.59 -13.75
N PRO A 42 2.67 11.26 -12.59
CA PRO A 42 3.21 10.62 -11.40
C PRO A 42 2.35 9.42 -11.00
N ALA A 43 2.98 8.34 -10.54
CA ALA A 43 2.22 7.22 -9.98
C ALA A 43 1.29 7.73 -8.85
N PRO A 44 0.09 7.15 -8.67
CA PRO A 44 -0.90 7.67 -7.74
C PRO A 44 -0.32 7.93 -6.35
N GLY A 45 -0.51 9.13 -5.81
CA GLY A 45 -0.06 9.45 -4.44
C GLY A 45 1.42 9.78 -4.29
N ILE A 46 2.23 9.74 -5.35
CA ILE A 46 3.62 10.20 -5.31
C ILE A 46 3.67 11.74 -5.29
N ALA A 47 4.42 12.29 -4.34
CA ALA A 47 4.70 13.71 -4.18
C ALA A 47 6.23 13.96 -4.16
N VAL A 48 6.64 15.14 -4.64
CA VAL A 48 8.07 15.51 -4.68
C VAL A 48 8.61 15.77 -3.27
N THR A 49 9.30 14.81 -2.70
CA THR A 49 9.95 14.93 -1.39
C THR A 49 11.08 15.97 -1.43
N THR A 50 10.92 17.09 -0.72
CA THR A 50 11.95 18.14 -0.66
C THR A 50 13.18 17.70 0.15
N SER A 51 14.37 17.76 -0.45
CA SER A 51 15.64 17.39 0.20
C SER A 51 16.19 18.41 1.23
N GLN A 52 15.45 19.48 1.53
CA GLN A 52 15.86 20.48 2.51
C GLN A 52 16.08 19.86 3.91
N HIS A 53 16.95 20.47 4.70
CA HIS A 53 17.15 20.11 6.11
C HIS A 53 15.90 20.45 6.92
N ILE A 54 15.51 19.57 7.83
CA ILE A 54 14.33 19.74 8.67
C ILE A 54 14.81 20.11 10.08
N PRO A 55 14.33 21.20 10.70
CA PRO A 55 14.68 21.51 12.09
C PRO A 55 14.26 20.37 13.04
N PRO A 56 15.04 20.08 14.10
CA PRO A 56 14.65 19.09 15.10
C PRO A 56 13.30 19.39 15.73
N ASN A 57 12.49 18.35 15.97
CA ASN A 57 11.10 18.44 16.43
C ASN A 57 10.17 19.33 15.57
N ALA A 58 10.46 19.50 14.28
CA ALA A 58 9.56 20.24 13.40
C ALA A 58 8.24 19.49 13.19
N THR A 59 7.12 20.11 13.59
CA THR A 59 5.79 19.73 13.14
C THR A 59 5.66 20.04 11.65
N ARG A 60 5.44 19.00 10.85
CA ARG A 60 5.27 19.11 9.39
C ARG A 60 3.82 19.06 8.98
N CYS A 61 3.03 18.24 9.65
CA CYS A 61 1.59 18.06 9.43
C CYS A 61 0.85 18.14 10.76
N VAL A 62 -0.41 18.53 10.70
CA VAL A 62 -1.36 18.50 11.82
C VAL A 62 -2.49 17.54 11.47
N VAL A 63 -3.15 16.98 12.49
CA VAL A 63 -4.36 16.16 12.28
C VAL A 63 -5.44 17.04 11.65
N THR A 64 -6.22 16.52 10.70
CA THR A 64 -7.44 17.20 10.23
C THR A 64 -8.36 17.45 11.42
N PRO A 65 -8.91 18.67 11.63
CA PRO A 65 -9.90 18.90 12.68
C PRO A 65 -11.15 18.03 12.48
N GLY A 66 -11.65 17.43 13.57
CA GLY A 66 -12.88 16.63 13.56
C GLY A 66 -13.50 16.60 14.95
N ASP A 67 -14.81 16.39 15.01
CA ASP A 67 -15.60 16.47 16.25
C ASP A 67 -15.66 15.14 17.03
N ASP A 68 -15.35 14.01 16.38
CA ASP A 68 -15.43 12.65 16.93
C ASP A 68 -14.03 12.00 17.07
N GLY A 69 -13.73 11.40 18.23
CA GLY A 69 -12.50 10.63 18.50
C GLY A 69 -11.35 11.36 19.20
N GLU A 70 -10.43 10.59 19.80
CA GLU A 70 -9.27 11.07 20.57
C GLU A 70 -7.98 11.12 19.73
N GLU A 71 -7.15 12.16 19.91
CA GLU A 71 -5.83 12.25 19.27
C GLU A 71 -4.74 11.56 20.09
N ILE A 72 -4.17 10.49 19.52
CA ILE A 72 -3.15 9.66 20.18
C ILE A 72 -1.82 9.76 19.41
N VAL A 73 -0.73 9.98 20.14
CA VAL A 73 0.63 9.96 19.60
C VAL A 73 1.11 8.51 19.50
N ALA A 74 1.44 8.08 18.30
CA ALA A 74 2.09 6.81 18.03
C ALA A 74 3.59 7.04 17.73
N ALA A 75 4.45 6.31 18.44
CA ALA A 75 5.90 6.37 18.29
C ALA A 75 6.52 4.98 18.40
N VAL A 76 7.74 4.81 17.87
CA VAL A 76 8.57 3.61 18.04
C VAL A 76 9.85 3.97 18.81
N ALA A 77 10.57 2.95 19.28
CA ALA A 77 11.79 3.14 20.08
C ALA A 77 12.99 3.74 19.30
N ASP A 78 12.94 3.77 17.97
CA ASP A 78 13.97 4.41 17.13
C ASP A 78 13.88 5.94 17.25
N PRO A 79 14.89 6.61 17.84
CA PRO A 79 14.87 8.07 18.04
C PRO A 79 15.00 8.86 16.73
N THR A 80 15.27 8.20 15.60
CA THR A 80 15.33 8.81 14.27
C THR A 80 14.04 8.68 13.47
N ALA A 81 13.06 7.95 14.01
CA ALA A 81 11.74 7.78 13.43
C ALA A 81 10.84 9.02 13.66
N PRO A 82 9.92 9.33 12.74
CA PRO A 82 8.89 10.34 13.01
C PRO A 82 7.98 9.87 14.16
N ARG A 83 7.48 10.83 14.94
CA ARG A 83 6.30 10.62 15.78
C ARG A 83 5.08 11.05 14.99
N ILE A 84 4.01 10.25 15.01
CA ILE A 84 2.75 10.62 14.37
C ILE A 84 1.66 10.82 15.41
N THR A 85 0.69 11.69 15.12
CA THR A 85 -0.53 11.83 15.92
C THR A 85 -1.70 11.42 15.05
N ILE A 86 -2.40 10.35 15.40
CA ILE A 86 -3.60 9.90 14.68
C ILE A 86 -4.86 10.20 15.50
N ARG A 87 -6.02 10.27 14.85
CA ARG A 87 -7.30 10.25 15.56
C ARG A 87 -7.84 8.83 15.64
N VAL A 88 -8.17 8.41 16.85
CA VAL A 88 -8.76 7.11 17.18
C VAL A 88 -10.28 7.31 17.33
N PRO A 89 -11.14 6.53 16.65
CA PRO A 89 -12.59 6.74 16.70
C PRO A 89 -13.16 6.46 18.10
N ASP A 90 -14.28 7.09 18.44
CA ASP A 90 -14.96 6.85 19.71
C ASP A 90 -15.33 5.38 19.92
N GLY A 91 -15.16 4.90 21.15
CA GLY A 91 -15.43 3.51 21.53
C GLY A 91 -14.35 2.50 21.10
N TRP A 92 -13.26 2.94 20.48
CA TRP A 92 -12.05 2.14 20.28
C TRP A 92 -11.13 2.23 21.50
N THR A 93 -10.30 1.20 21.71
CA THR A 93 -9.19 1.22 22.65
C THR A 93 -7.87 1.21 21.88
N ALA A 94 -6.85 1.87 22.44
CA ALA A 94 -5.52 1.95 21.86
C ALA A 94 -4.44 1.62 22.91
N GLU A 95 -3.43 0.86 22.49
CA GLU A 95 -2.31 0.41 23.32
C GLU A 95 -0.98 0.60 22.55
N GLU A 96 0.09 0.92 23.26
CA GLU A 96 1.44 1.00 22.65
C GLU A 96 1.86 -0.36 22.09
N GLY A 97 2.44 -0.35 20.90
CA GLY A 97 2.92 -1.58 20.25
C GLY A 97 4.33 -2.00 20.68
N THR A 98 4.92 -2.92 19.92
CA THR A 98 6.32 -3.32 20.09
C THR A 98 7.05 -3.42 18.75
N GLY A 99 8.37 -3.18 18.77
CA GLY A 99 9.18 -3.12 17.55
C GLY A 99 8.75 -1.96 16.65
N ASP A 100 8.43 -2.27 15.39
CA ASP A 100 7.94 -1.29 14.42
C ASP A 100 6.45 -0.94 14.61
N ILE A 101 5.69 -1.69 15.43
CA ILE A 101 4.30 -1.35 15.72
C ILE A 101 4.33 -0.25 16.78
N ALA A 102 3.87 0.94 16.39
CA ALA A 102 3.81 2.12 17.24
C ALA A 102 2.54 2.13 18.10
N LEU A 103 1.42 1.65 17.54
CA LEU A 103 0.13 1.58 18.21
C LEU A 103 -0.67 0.39 17.70
N ALA A 104 -1.31 -0.35 18.60
CA ALA A 104 -2.33 -1.33 18.29
C ALA A 104 -3.68 -0.83 18.81
N MET A 105 -4.75 -1.07 18.06
CA MET A 105 -6.09 -0.57 18.37
C MET A 105 -7.13 -1.67 18.18
N SER A 106 -8.10 -1.72 19.09
CA SER A 106 -9.25 -2.62 19.01
C SER A 106 -10.55 -1.81 18.94
N GLY A 107 -11.42 -2.16 18.01
CA GLY A 107 -12.70 -1.49 17.80
C GLY A 107 -13.90 -2.39 18.04
N PRO A 108 -15.12 -1.83 17.97
CA PRO A 108 -16.36 -2.60 17.94
C PRO A 108 -16.39 -3.64 16.82
N HIS A 109 -17.28 -4.63 16.93
CA HIS A 109 -17.52 -5.65 15.88
C HIS A 109 -16.28 -6.44 15.42
N SER A 110 -15.31 -6.63 16.32
CA SER A 110 -14.02 -7.27 16.04
C SER A 110 -13.19 -6.56 14.96
N MET A 111 -13.39 -5.25 14.78
CA MET A 111 -12.49 -4.42 13.99
C MET A 111 -11.15 -4.26 14.72
N SER A 112 -10.05 -4.22 13.96
CA SER A 112 -8.72 -3.97 14.49
C SER A 112 -8.03 -2.89 13.65
N ALA A 113 -7.07 -2.19 14.23
CA ALA A 113 -6.18 -1.32 13.49
C ALA A 113 -4.77 -1.31 14.10
N THR A 114 -3.76 -1.08 13.27
CA THR A 114 -2.38 -0.92 13.73
C THR A 114 -1.69 0.24 13.02
N VAL A 115 -0.91 1.01 13.79
CA VAL A 115 0.08 1.94 13.26
C VAL A 115 1.43 1.26 13.28
N ARG A 116 2.08 1.17 12.13
CA ARG A 116 3.47 0.75 11.99
C ARG A 116 4.33 1.92 11.51
N ILE A 117 5.53 2.07 12.07
CA ILE A 117 6.55 3.01 11.64
C ILE A 117 7.84 2.20 11.47
N ALA A 118 8.18 1.88 10.22
CA ALA A 118 9.32 1.01 9.90
C ALA A 118 10.30 1.69 8.94
N PRO A 119 11.62 1.47 9.05
CA PRO A 119 12.59 1.92 8.05
C PRO A 119 12.25 1.38 6.64
N THR A 120 12.49 2.19 5.62
CA THR A 120 12.14 1.85 4.22
C THR A 120 13.15 2.39 3.21
N ASP A 121 12.89 2.18 1.92
CA ASP A 121 13.73 2.68 0.84
C ASP A 121 13.77 4.22 0.76
N PRO A 122 14.82 4.82 0.17
CA PRO A 122 14.87 6.26 -0.08
C PRO A 122 13.78 6.80 -1.00
N THR A 123 13.24 5.98 -1.90
CA THR A 123 12.24 6.37 -2.92
C THR A 123 10.83 5.87 -2.54
N PRO A 124 9.81 6.74 -2.58
CA PRO A 124 8.44 6.34 -2.24
C PRO A 124 7.90 5.25 -3.18
N GLU A 125 8.24 5.29 -4.47
CA GLU A 125 7.78 4.34 -5.48
C GLU A 125 8.24 2.90 -5.15
N SER A 126 9.50 2.72 -4.74
CA SER A 126 10.03 1.40 -4.39
C SER A 126 9.53 0.93 -3.02
N ALA A 127 9.31 1.84 -2.08
CA ALA A 127 8.69 1.54 -0.80
C ALA A 127 7.25 1.03 -0.96
N PHE A 128 6.43 1.71 -1.79
CA PHE A 128 5.03 1.34 -2.05
C PHE A 128 4.94 0.05 -2.89
N LEU A 129 5.83 -0.14 -3.88
CA LEU A 129 5.94 -1.39 -4.63
C LEU A 129 6.33 -2.57 -3.74
N ARG A 130 7.25 -2.38 -2.79
CA ARG A 130 7.61 -3.43 -1.82
C ARG A 130 6.44 -3.75 -0.90
N TYR A 131 5.73 -2.73 -0.41
CA TYR A 131 4.58 -2.90 0.48
C TYR A 131 3.46 -3.71 -0.19
N THR A 132 3.04 -3.30 -1.39
CA THR A 132 2.02 -4.00 -2.19
C THR A 132 2.44 -5.42 -2.57
N ALA A 133 3.73 -5.66 -2.83
CA ALA A 133 4.27 -7.00 -3.05
C ALA A 133 4.22 -7.87 -1.78
N ALA A 134 4.53 -7.31 -0.60
CA ALA A 134 4.53 -8.01 0.67
C ALA A 134 3.12 -8.43 1.12
N LEU A 135 2.13 -7.52 1.05
CA LEU A 135 0.71 -7.85 1.21
C LEU A 135 0.32 -9.03 0.29
N GLY A 136 0.91 -9.05 -0.90
CA GLY A 136 0.67 -10.05 -1.91
C GLY A 136 1.31 -11.42 -1.72
N GLY A 137 2.25 -11.56 -0.78
CA GLY A 137 2.85 -12.83 -0.38
C GLY A 137 2.35 -13.34 0.98
N ALA A 138 1.82 -12.46 1.84
CA ALA A 138 1.36 -12.80 3.18
C ALA A 138 -0.05 -13.44 3.22
N MET A 139 -0.95 -13.08 2.30
CA MET A 139 -2.30 -13.64 2.21
C MET A 139 -2.73 -13.92 0.76
N GLN A 140 -3.64 -14.87 0.57
CA GLN A 140 -4.23 -15.14 -0.75
C GLN A 140 -5.17 -14.00 -1.16
N ARG A 141 -4.61 -12.97 -1.81
CA ARG A 141 -5.32 -11.79 -2.32
C ARG A 141 -6.54 -12.19 -3.16
N LEU A 142 -7.67 -11.55 -2.87
CA LEU A 142 -8.89 -11.66 -3.68
C LEU A 142 -8.97 -10.48 -4.66
N LYS A 143 -9.01 -9.24 -4.15
CA LYS A 143 -9.00 -8.00 -4.94
C LYS A 143 -8.73 -6.80 -4.02
N PHE A 144 -7.95 -5.84 -4.49
CA PHE A 144 -7.82 -4.51 -3.86
C PHE A 144 -7.64 -3.41 -4.92
N VAL A 145 -7.85 -2.17 -4.50
CA VAL A 145 -7.64 -0.94 -5.29
C VAL A 145 -6.59 -0.10 -4.56
N VAL A 146 -5.76 0.61 -5.33
CA VAL A 146 -4.82 1.62 -4.83
C VAL A 146 -5.29 2.98 -5.34
N THR A 147 -5.32 3.97 -4.46
CA THR A 147 -5.67 5.35 -4.77
C THR A 147 -4.65 6.28 -4.14
N GLY A 148 -4.20 7.29 -4.87
CA GLY A 148 -3.32 8.32 -4.32
C GLY A 148 -4.02 9.13 -3.23
N ALA A 149 -3.35 9.37 -2.11
CA ALA A 149 -3.84 10.17 -0.99
C ALA A 149 -2.87 11.32 -0.72
N GLN A 150 -3.11 12.48 -1.35
CA GLN A 150 -2.24 13.64 -1.15
C GLN A 150 -2.17 14.02 0.33
N PHE A 151 -0.96 14.11 0.88
CA PHE A 151 -0.77 14.30 2.30
C PHE A 151 0.36 15.28 2.59
N CYS A 152 0.05 16.56 2.79
CA CYS A 152 0.99 17.49 3.44
C CYS A 152 2.39 17.61 2.74
N GLY A 153 2.47 17.28 1.44
CA GLY A 153 3.72 17.23 0.67
C GLY A 153 4.53 15.94 0.79
N TYR A 154 4.08 14.96 1.58
CA TYR A 154 4.57 13.58 1.58
C TYR A 154 3.87 12.75 0.50
N SER A 155 4.56 11.71 0.02
CA SER A 155 3.92 10.69 -0.81
C SER A 155 3.06 9.80 0.08
N SER A 156 1.81 9.53 -0.32
CA SER A 156 0.91 8.64 0.41
C SER A 156 -0.15 8.02 -0.53
N GLU A 157 -0.48 6.76 -0.27
CA GLU A 157 -1.51 5.98 -0.96
C GLU A 157 -2.49 5.40 0.06
N ILE A 158 -3.75 5.23 -0.36
CA ILE A 158 -4.72 4.37 0.33
C ILE A 158 -4.96 3.12 -0.52
N LEU A 159 -4.81 1.97 0.13
CA LEU A 159 -5.16 0.66 -0.38
C LEU A 159 -6.47 0.25 0.28
N SER A 160 -7.37 -0.40 -0.46
CA SER A 160 -8.61 -0.95 0.11
C SER A 160 -9.08 -2.15 -0.67
N GLY A 161 -9.59 -3.17 0.02
CA GLY A 161 -10.05 -4.38 -0.64
C GLY A 161 -10.48 -5.47 0.33
N THR A 162 -10.34 -6.70 -0.14
CA THR A 162 -10.75 -7.90 0.61
C THR A 162 -9.64 -8.95 0.60
N LEU A 163 -9.37 -9.52 1.77
CA LEU A 163 -8.42 -10.61 1.98
C LEU A 163 -9.18 -11.90 2.25
N ARG A 164 -8.57 -13.04 1.88
CA ARG A 164 -8.99 -14.36 2.34
C ARG A 164 -8.30 -14.64 3.67
N GLY A 165 -9.02 -14.49 4.77
CA GLY A 165 -8.60 -15.01 6.08
C GLY A 165 -8.81 -16.52 6.16
N ASP A 166 -8.34 -17.12 7.25
CA ASP A 166 -8.35 -18.58 7.45
C ASP A 166 -9.77 -19.18 7.54
N SER A 167 -10.73 -18.42 8.10
CA SER A 167 -12.10 -18.85 8.34
C SER A 167 -13.16 -18.02 7.60
N ALA A 168 -12.84 -16.78 7.24
CA ALA A 168 -13.78 -15.82 6.67
C ALA A 168 -13.08 -14.82 5.73
N ARG A 169 -13.87 -14.06 4.96
CA ARG A 169 -13.40 -12.84 4.29
C ARG A 169 -13.09 -11.77 5.34
N ILE A 170 -12.00 -11.04 5.12
CA ILE A 170 -11.62 -9.86 5.88
C ILE A 170 -11.71 -8.67 4.91
N ASP A 171 -12.41 -7.61 5.30
CA ASP A 171 -12.36 -6.33 4.59
C ASP A 171 -11.23 -5.51 5.22
N PHE A 172 -10.37 -4.90 4.39
CA PHE A 172 -9.19 -4.16 4.86
C PHE A 172 -9.00 -2.83 4.13
N ALA A 173 -8.29 -1.93 4.79
CA ALA A 173 -7.73 -0.75 4.17
C ALA A 173 -6.43 -0.33 4.85
N ASP A 174 -5.46 0.10 4.05
CA ASP A 174 -4.19 0.63 4.51
C ASP A 174 -4.05 2.08 4.03
N ARG A 175 -3.55 2.97 4.87
CA ARG A 175 -2.90 4.19 4.42
C ARG A 175 -1.40 4.04 4.61
N ILE A 176 -0.64 4.13 3.51
CA ILE A 176 0.82 4.16 3.56
C ILE A 176 1.32 5.56 3.27
N THR A 177 2.39 5.97 3.96
CA THR A 177 3.03 7.28 3.79
C THR A 177 4.53 7.15 3.86
N HIS A 178 5.24 7.69 2.87
CA HIS A 178 6.69 7.76 2.86
C HIS A 178 7.16 9.04 3.55
N ILE A 179 7.89 8.91 4.66
CA ILE A 179 8.38 10.03 5.46
C ILE A 179 9.91 10.00 5.49
N ARG A 180 10.53 11.02 4.89
CA ARG A 180 11.95 11.35 5.06
C ARG A 180 12.15 12.10 6.38
N THR A 181 13.06 11.61 7.22
CA THR A 181 13.64 12.38 8.34
C THR A 181 15.03 12.92 7.92
N ASN A 182 15.76 13.58 8.82
CA ASN A 182 17.09 14.09 8.49
C ASN A 182 18.13 12.99 8.21
N THR A 183 17.92 11.79 8.75
CA THR A 183 18.91 10.70 8.78
C THR A 183 18.45 9.44 8.06
N SER A 184 17.15 9.22 7.89
CA SER A 184 16.59 7.98 7.34
C SER A 184 15.24 8.22 6.64
N TYR A 185 14.65 7.13 6.14
CA TYR A 185 13.35 7.08 5.49
C TYR A 185 12.48 6.03 6.18
N PHE A 186 11.23 6.38 6.45
CA PHE A 186 10.27 5.52 7.11
C PHE A 186 9.02 5.35 6.27
N LEU A 187 8.46 4.14 6.28
CA LEU A 187 7.10 3.90 5.84
C LEU A 187 6.22 3.90 7.09
N VAL A 188 5.32 4.87 7.16
CA VAL A 188 4.20 4.83 8.10
C VAL A 188 3.07 4.07 7.42
N THR A 189 2.53 3.07 8.11
CA THR A 189 1.35 2.30 7.68
C THR A 189 0.29 2.40 8.76
N ILE A 190 -0.90 2.88 8.40
CA ILE A 190 -2.11 2.72 9.21
C ILE A 190 -2.94 1.63 8.56
N HIS A 191 -2.95 0.43 9.15
CA HIS A 191 -3.74 -0.72 8.71
C HIS A 191 -5.04 -0.77 9.51
N VAL A 192 -6.17 -1.02 8.85
CA VAL A 192 -7.48 -1.24 9.48
C VAL A 192 -8.14 -2.45 8.83
N GLU A 193 -8.66 -3.36 9.63
CA GLU A 193 -9.37 -4.55 9.16
C GLU A 193 -10.66 -4.83 9.95
N ALA A 194 -11.57 -5.56 9.32
CA ALA A 194 -12.83 -6.00 9.89
C ALA A 194 -13.23 -7.39 9.33
N PRO A 195 -14.09 -8.14 10.04
CA PRO A 195 -14.87 -9.19 9.40
C PRO A 195 -15.58 -8.66 8.15
N GLY A 196 -15.66 -9.47 7.09
CA GLY A 196 -16.29 -9.05 5.84
C GLY A 196 -17.75 -8.60 6.02
N ASP A 197 -18.14 -7.55 5.32
CA ASP A 197 -19.46 -6.90 5.36
C ASP A 197 -19.81 -6.19 6.69
N THR A 198 -18.85 -5.92 7.59
CA THR A 198 -19.08 -5.07 8.78
C THR A 198 -19.51 -3.65 8.35
N ALA A 199 -20.74 -3.26 8.69
CA ALA A 199 -21.35 -2.02 8.20
C ALA A 199 -20.62 -0.76 8.66
N GLU A 200 -20.09 -0.79 9.89
CA GLU A 200 -19.41 0.31 10.56
C GLU A 200 -17.98 0.53 10.03
N PHE A 201 -17.41 -0.43 9.29
CA PHE A 201 -16.03 -0.40 8.79
C PHE A 201 -15.76 0.83 7.91
N GLY A 202 -16.73 1.26 7.11
CA GLY A 202 -16.62 2.46 6.28
C GLY A 202 -16.41 3.74 7.11
N ALA A 203 -17.08 3.85 8.27
CA ALA A 203 -16.93 5.00 9.16
C ALA A 203 -15.60 4.97 9.90
N ALA A 204 -15.24 3.82 10.50
CA ALA A 204 -13.97 3.63 11.18
C ALA A 204 -12.76 3.92 10.26
N LYS A 205 -12.79 3.39 9.03
CA LYS A 205 -11.77 3.66 8.00
C LYS A 205 -11.66 5.15 7.68
N SER A 206 -12.78 5.87 7.60
CA SER A 206 -12.79 7.29 7.23
C SER A 206 -12.13 8.16 8.32
N VAL A 207 -12.27 7.79 9.60
CA VAL A 207 -11.59 8.45 10.73
C VAL A 207 -10.12 8.03 10.81
N LEU A 208 -9.82 6.73 10.75
CA LEU A 208 -8.45 6.21 10.95
C LEU A 208 -7.50 6.54 9.81
N LEU A 209 -7.99 6.63 8.56
CA LEU A 209 -7.17 6.92 7.39
C LEU A 209 -7.17 8.40 6.97
N GLN A 210 -7.70 9.31 7.81
CA GLN A 210 -7.61 10.75 7.56
C GLN A 210 -6.18 11.29 7.75
N ASP A 211 -5.96 12.58 7.45
CA ASP A 211 -4.64 13.19 7.60
C ASP A 211 -4.24 13.27 9.08
N PHE A 212 -2.99 12.89 9.35
CA PHE A 212 -2.43 12.74 10.68
C PHE A 212 -1.32 13.76 10.97
N GLY A 213 -1.05 14.02 12.24
CA GLY A 213 0.06 14.87 12.67
C GLY A 213 1.40 14.19 12.43
N VAL A 214 2.43 14.95 12.02
CA VAL A 214 3.79 14.44 11.81
C VAL A 214 4.80 15.36 12.48
N VAL A 215 5.58 14.81 13.40
CA VAL A 215 6.74 15.49 14.01
C VAL A 215 8.02 14.74 13.65
N ILE A 216 8.94 15.44 13.00
CA ILE A 216 10.26 14.91 12.62
C ILE A 216 11.23 15.14 13.79
N PRO A 217 12.04 14.14 14.19
CA PRO A 217 13.03 14.30 15.26
C PRO A 217 14.13 15.32 14.92
#